data_AF-A0A5P8WIB9-F1
#
_entry.id   AF-A0A5P8WIB9-F1
#
_cell.length_a   1.000
_cell.length_b   1.000
_cell.length_c   1.000
_cell.angle_alpha   90.00
_cell.angle_beta   90.00
_cell.angle_gamma   90.00
#
_symmetry.space_group_name_H-M   'P 1'
#
loop_
_entity.id
_entity.type
_entity.pdbx_description
1 polymer ?
#
loop_
_entity_poly.entity_id
_entity_poly.type
_entity_poly.pdbx_seq_one_letter_code
_entity_poly.pdbx_strand_id
1 'polypeptide(L)'
;MSLLRELQIRLKIIPKTVKGLVGLNDQEIAEIVPSSLWKSCPGKAGTVVFADPKAIFHHGKSRQQTRSTLFFVYTAQNPLRPDCCNQYSDRTFARV
;
A
#
# COMPACT_ATOMS: atom_id res chain seq x y z
N MET A 1 3.29 7.44 -17.13
CA MET A 1 4.41 6.48 -17.36
C MET A 1 3.96 5.52 -18.45
N SER A 2 4.87 4.89 -19.20
CA SER A 2 4.47 3.88 -20.19
C SER A 2 4.09 2.57 -19.49
N LEU A 3 3.16 1.81 -20.08
CA LEU A 3 2.73 0.50 -19.59
C LEU A 3 3.92 -0.45 -19.36
N LEU A 4 4.89 -0.44 -20.27
CA LEU A 4 6.11 -1.24 -20.17
C LEU A 4 6.93 -0.92 -18.92
N ARG A 5 7.08 0.37 -18.58
CA ARG A 5 7.82 0.79 -17.39
C ARG A 5 7.10 0.38 -16.10
N GLU A 6 5.78 0.44 -16.08
CA GLU A 6 4.98 -0.03 -14.94
C GLU A 6 5.11 -1.54 -14.72
N LEU A 7 5.08 -2.33 -15.79
CA LEU A 7 5.33 -3.77 -15.74
C LEU A 7 6.73 -4.08 -15.22
N GLN A 8 7.76 -3.40 -15.72
CA GLN A 8 9.14 -3.58 -15.26
C GLN A 8 9.29 -3.28 -13.76
N ILE A 9 8.66 -2.22 -13.26
CA ILE A 9 8.67 -1.89 -11.82
C ILE A 9 7.98 -3.00 -11.02
N ARG A 10 6.79 -3.44 -11.44
CA ARG A 10 6.04 -4.51 -10.75
C ARG A 10 6.85 -5.81 -10.67
N LEU A 11 7.52 -6.20 -11.74
CA LEU A 11 8.35 -7.41 -11.78
C LEU A 11 9.54 -7.35 -10.79
N LYS A 12 10.06 -6.17 -10.48
CA LYS A 12 11.12 -5.98 -9.48
C LYS A 12 10.60 -5.97 -8.04
N ILE A 13 9.38 -5.48 -7.79
CA ILE A 13 8.81 -5.33 -6.44
C ILE A 13 8.17 -6.64 -5.94
N ILE A 14 7.42 -7.35 -6.79
CA ILE A 14 6.63 -8.53 -6.39
C ILE A 14 7.49 -9.60 -5.66
N PRO A 15 8.66 -10.01 -6.17
CA PRO A 15 9.47 -11.05 -5.52
C PRO A 15 9.93 -10.67 -4.11
N LYS A 16 10.06 -9.37 -3.84
CA LYS A 16 10.52 -8.85 -2.55
C LYS A 16 9.37 -8.56 -1.56
N THR A 17 8.12 -8.69 -2.00
CA THR A 17 6.92 -8.41 -1.18
C THR A 17 6.08 -9.67 -0.96
N VAL A 18 6.66 -10.85 -1.19
CA VAL A 18 6.03 -12.14 -0.93
C VAL A 18 5.76 -12.29 0.58
N LYS A 19 4.64 -12.94 0.90
CA LYS A 19 4.17 -13.22 2.26
C LYS A 19 5.29 -13.80 3.12
N GLY A 20 5.59 -13.15 4.25
CA GLY A 20 6.65 -13.57 5.19
C GLY A 20 7.92 -12.71 5.16
N LEU A 21 8.05 -11.79 4.19
CA LEU A 21 9.14 -10.80 4.14
C LEU A 21 8.72 -9.46 4.74
N VAL A 22 9.70 -8.72 5.28
CA VAL A 22 9.50 -7.48 6.07
C VAL A 22 9.18 -6.24 5.20
N GLY A 23 8.94 -6.43 3.89
CA GLY A 23 8.74 -5.34 2.94
C GLY A 23 10.05 -4.76 2.42
N LEU A 24 9.98 -3.62 1.74
CA LEU A 24 11.11 -2.92 1.13
C LEU A 24 11.36 -1.60 1.87
N ASN A 25 12.63 -1.26 2.11
CA ASN A 25 13.00 0.04 2.65
C ASN A 25 13.18 1.11 1.54
N ASP A 26 13.34 2.36 1.95
CA ASP A 26 13.48 3.51 1.03
C ASP A 26 14.65 3.34 0.05
N GLN A 27 15.79 2.81 0.50
CA GLN A 27 16.96 2.59 -0.36
C GLN A 27 16.64 1.56 -1.46
N GLU A 28 16.03 0.43 -1.09
CA GLU A 28 15.65 -0.62 -2.04
C GLU A 28 14.60 -0.16 -3.05
N ILE A 29 13.64 0.67 -2.63
CA ILE A 29 12.66 1.25 -3.55
C ILE A 29 13.32 2.28 -4.46
N ALA A 30 14.27 3.09 -3.96
CA ALA A 30 14.93 4.12 -4.75
C ALA A 30 15.73 3.53 -5.93
N GLU A 31 16.25 2.30 -5.78
CA GLU A 31 16.90 1.53 -6.84
C GLU A 31 15.93 1.08 -7.95
N ILE A 32 14.63 0.98 -7.64
CA ILE A 32 13.58 0.54 -8.59
C ILE A 32 12.84 1.75 -9.18
N VAL A 33 12.44 2.68 -8.32
CA VAL A 33 11.68 3.90 -8.63
C VAL A 33 12.40 5.08 -8.01
N PRO A 34 12.93 6.01 -8.81
CA PRO A 34 13.60 7.20 -8.28
C PRO A 34 12.71 7.96 -7.29
N SER A 35 13.30 8.42 -6.19
CA SER A 35 12.60 9.15 -5.13
C SER A 35 11.90 10.43 -5.60
N SER A 36 12.39 11.02 -6.70
CA SER A 36 11.74 12.16 -7.37
C SER A 36 10.34 11.85 -7.93
N LEU A 37 9.99 10.57 -8.10
CA LEU A 37 8.66 10.13 -8.55
C LEU A 37 7.74 9.73 -7.39
N TRP A 38 8.25 9.69 -6.16
CA TRP A 38 7.46 9.34 -5.00
C TRP A 38 6.53 10.50 -4.63
N LYS A 39 5.33 10.18 -4.16
CA LYS A 39 4.32 11.17 -3.81
C LYS A 39 3.95 11.01 -2.34
N SER A 40 4.06 12.09 -1.59
CA SER A 40 3.47 12.20 -0.26
C SER A 40 2.04 12.71 -0.36
N CYS A 41 1.18 12.30 0.58
CA CYS A 41 -0.19 12.80 0.70
C CYS A 41 -0.34 13.65 1.97
N PRO A 42 0.22 14.88 2.02
CA PRO A 42 0.05 15.76 3.17
C PRO A 42 -1.37 16.34 3.22
N GLY A 43 -1.85 16.61 4.43
CA GLY A 43 -3.16 17.21 4.66
C GLY A 43 -3.27 17.77 6.07
N LYS A 44 -4.21 18.71 6.26
CA LYS A 44 -4.58 19.18 7.61
C LYS A 44 -5.40 18.09 8.32
N ALA A 45 -5.59 18.21 9.64
CA ALA A 45 -6.51 17.33 10.35
C ALA A 45 -7.91 17.38 9.71
N GLY A 46 -8.52 16.21 9.52
CA GLY A 46 -9.79 16.07 8.78
C GLY A 46 -9.63 15.80 7.28
N THR A 47 -8.42 15.84 6.71
CA THR A 47 -8.19 15.37 5.33
C THR A 47 -8.47 13.87 5.23
N VAL A 48 -9.26 13.48 4.24
CA VAL A 48 -9.57 12.07 3.92
C VAL A 48 -8.83 11.69 2.64
N VAL A 49 -8.13 10.54 2.67
CA VAL A 49 -7.43 9.98 1.52
C VAL A 49 -8.09 8.68 1.11
N PHE A 50 -8.54 8.60 -0.15
CA PHE A 50 -8.98 7.36 -0.77
C PHE A 50 -7.85 6.82 -1.66
N ALA A 51 -7.56 5.54 -1.51
CA ALA A 51 -6.52 4.87 -2.28
C ALA A 51 -6.94 3.43 -2.61
N ASP A 52 -6.55 2.96 -3.79
CA ASP A 52 -6.54 1.53 -4.10
C ASP A 52 -5.15 0.96 -3.74
N PRO A 53 -5.00 0.31 -2.57
CA PRO A 53 -3.73 -0.23 -2.11
C PRO A 53 -3.19 -1.36 -3.01
N LYS A 54 -4.00 -1.91 -3.94
CA LYS A 54 -3.52 -2.87 -4.94
C LYS A 54 -2.83 -2.19 -6.12
N ALA A 55 -3.26 -0.98 -6.46
CA ALA A 55 -2.70 -0.20 -7.55
C ALA A 55 -1.44 0.55 -7.13
N ILE A 56 -1.31 0.91 -5.84
CA ILE A 56 -0.19 1.70 -5.33
C ILE A 56 0.71 0.91 -4.38
N PHE A 57 2.02 1.03 -4.60
CA PHE A 57 2.98 0.69 -3.55
C PHE A 57 2.97 1.82 -2.51
N HIS A 58 2.77 1.48 -1.25
CA HIS A 58 2.63 2.43 -0.16
C HIS A 58 3.36 1.91 1.08
N HIS A 59 3.90 2.83 1.89
CA HIS A 59 4.51 2.50 3.16
C HIS A 59 4.41 3.70 4.11
N GLY A 60 4.47 3.44 5.40
CA GLY A 60 4.59 4.49 6.41
C GLY A 60 6.03 5.00 6.47
N LYS A 61 6.21 6.31 6.54
CA LYS A 61 7.48 6.94 6.91
C LYS A 61 7.59 7.10 8.43
N SER A 62 8.80 6.91 8.97
CA SER A 62 9.11 7.22 10.37
C SER A 62 8.69 8.65 10.72
N ARG A 63 8.03 8.79 11.86
CA ARG A 63 7.47 10.07 12.31
C ARG A 63 8.53 10.91 13.02
N GLN A 64 8.60 12.20 12.71
CA GLN A 64 9.36 13.18 13.49
C GLN A 64 8.47 13.89 14.54
N GLN A 65 7.15 13.79 14.38
CA GLN A 65 6.13 14.40 15.25
C GLN A 65 4.95 13.45 15.40
N THR A 66 4.09 13.69 16.39
CA THR A 66 2.86 12.91 16.58
C THR A 66 1.95 13.02 15.36
N ARG A 67 1.49 11.88 14.85
CA ARG A 67 0.52 11.79 13.76
C ARG A 67 -0.41 10.61 14.03
N SER A 68 -1.66 10.92 14.30
CA SER A 68 -2.74 9.93 14.39
C SER A 68 -3.49 9.87 13.07
N THR A 69 -3.91 8.67 12.68
CA THR A 69 -4.71 8.43 11.49
C THR A 69 -5.68 7.29 11.77
N LEU A 70 -6.88 7.39 11.20
CA LEU A 70 -7.85 6.31 11.21
C LEU A 70 -7.81 5.62 9.84
N PHE A 71 -7.89 4.29 9.83
CA PHE A 71 -7.94 3.52 8.60
C PHE A 71 -9.28 2.80 8.51
N PHE A 72 -9.93 2.96 7.36
CA PHE A 72 -11.13 2.24 6.99
C PHE A 72 -10.82 1.44 5.73
N VAL A 73 -11.15 0.15 5.73
CA VAL A 73 -11.00 -0.73 4.57
C VAL A 73 -12.40 -1.04 4.04
N TYR A 74 -12.63 -0.65 2.79
CA TYR A 74 -13.87 -0.95 2.08
C TYR A 74 -13.59 -2.10 1.11
N THR A 75 -14.36 -3.17 1.20
CA THR A 75 -14.29 -4.30 0.27
C THR A 75 -15.62 -4.44 -0.45
N ALA A 76 -15.58 -4.85 -1.72
CA ALA A 76 -16.80 -5.18 -2.45
C ALA A 76 -17.45 -6.44 -1.86
N GLN A 77 -18.77 -6.58 -2.03
CA GLN A 77 -19.50 -7.80 -1.63
C GLN A 77 -18.91 -9.06 -2.28
N ASN A 78 -18.47 -8.94 -3.54
CA ASN A 78 -17.77 -9.99 -4.30
C ASN A 78 -16.41 -9.44 -4.77
N PRO A 79 -15.35 -9.52 -3.95
CA PRO A 79 -14.05 -8.97 -4.31
C PRO A 79 -13.37 -9.78 -5.41
N LEU A 80 -12.57 -9.13 -6.27
CA LEU A 80 -11.82 -9.81 -7.35
C LEU A 80 -10.78 -10.82 -6.83
N ARG A 81 -10.39 -10.73 -5.55
CA ARG A 81 -9.47 -11.67 -4.88
C ARG A 81 -9.97 -12.00 -3.47
N PRO A 82 -10.96 -12.89 -3.32
CA PRO A 82 -11.56 -13.24 -2.04
C PRO A 82 -10.54 -13.65 -0.98
N ASP A 83 -9.55 -14.47 -1.34
CA ASP A 83 -8.52 -14.96 -0.42
C ASP A 83 -7.67 -13.84 0.23
N CYS A 84 -7.53 -12.69 -0.44
CA CYS A 84 -6.83 -11.52 0.11
C CYS A 84 -7.75 -10.62 0.95
N CYS A 85 -9.06 -10.84 0.90
CA CYS A 85 -10.09 -9.97 1.46
C CYS A 85 -10.88 -10.61 2.60
N ASN A 86 -10.71 -11.90 2.90
CA ASN A 86 -11.45 -12.62 3.94
C ASN A 86 -11.50 -11.88 5.28
N GLN A 87 -10.38 -11.26 5.70
CA GLN A 87 -10.31 -10.42 6.91
C GLN A 87 -11.36 -9.30 6.95
N TYR A 88 -11.75 -8.78 5.80
CA TYR A 88 -12.66 -7.65 5.67
C TYR A 88 -14.05 -8.06 5.18
N SER A 89 -14.19 -9.24 4.56
CA SER A 89 -15.44 -9.69 3.92
C SER A 89 -16.23 -10.70 4.74
N ASP A 90 -15.62 -11.43 5.68
CA ASP A 90 -16.32 -12.45 6.47
C ASP A 90 -16.19 -12.23 7.99
N ARG A 91 -16.67 -13.21 8.76
CA ARG A 91 -16.65 -13.21 10.24
C ARG A 91 -15.60 -14.14 10.84
N THR A 92 -14.68 -14.65 10.02
CA THR A 92 -13.65 -15.61 10.47
C THR A 92 -12.49 -14.93 11.17
N PHE A 93 -12.28 -13.62 10.93
CA PHE A 93 -11.29 -12.81 11.63
C PHE A 93 -11.88 -12.12 12.86
N ALA A 94 -11.14 -12.15 13.97
CA ALA A 94 -11.50 -11.45 15.20
C ALA A 94 -11.61 -9.93 14.93
N ARG A 95 -12.74 -9.36 15.33
CA ARG A 95 -12.97 -7.91 15.32
C ARG A 95 -12.73 -7.42 16.74
N VAL A 96 -11.77 -6.52 16.90
CA VAL A 96 -11.44 -5.88 18.19
C VAL A 96 -12.37 -4.70 18.41
#